data_AF-A0A7K0UP22-F1
#
_entry.id   AF-A0A7K0UP22-F1
#
_cell.length_a   1.000
_cell.length_b   1.000
_cell.length_c   1.000
_cell.angle_alpha   90.00
_cell.angle_beta   90.00
_cell.angle_gamma   90.00
#
_symmetry.space_group_name_H-M   'P 1'
#
loop_
_entity.id
_entity.type
_entity.pdbx_description
1 polymer ?
#
loop_
_entity_poly.entity_id
_entity_poly.type
_entity_poly.pdbx_seq_one_letter_code
_entity_poly.pdbx_strand_id
1 'polypeptide(L)'
;MRSTTKVARLAIALITVSLIGAACGGSDDAATSETAPVAATSYPTSLDDCATVSYDYVKPANVGGMTITYDINPAAVWDDGSQITVADFKATWEASLNTPGSISTSGYDLVTGVEAGSSDKQAVVTL
;
A
#
# COMPACT_ATOMS: atom_id res chain seq x y z
N MET A 1 -54.58 27.71 -15.85
CA MET A 1 -53.57 28.79 -15.99
C MET A 1 -52.23 28.15 -16.25
N ARG A 2 -51.56 28.64 -17.29
CA ARG A 2 -50.35 28.13 -17.93
C ARG A 2 -49.14 28.84 -17.32
N SER A 3 -48.07 28.12 -17.02
CA SER A 3 -46.73 28.70 -16.97
C SER A 3 -45.70 27.66 -17.39
N THR A 4 -45.11 27.95 -18.54
CA THR A 4 -44.20 27.15 -19.35
C THR A 4 -42.74 27.46 -19.00
N THR A 5 -41.94 26.40 -18.93
CA THR A 5 -40.60 26.20 -19.52
C THR A 5 -39.50 27.27 -19.32
N LYS A 6 -38.36 26.86 -18.76
CA LYS A 6 -37.02 27.14 -19.31
C LYS A 6 -36.08 25.96 -19.09
N VAL A 7 -35.96 25.11 -20.11
CA VAL A 7 -34.89 24.12 -20.24
C VAL A 7 -33.69 24.87 -20.83
N ALA A 8 -32.66 25.13 -20.01
CA ALA A 8 -31.42 25.70 -20.49
C ALA A 8 -30.46 24.56 -20.87
N ARG A 9 -30.32 24.33 -22.17
CA ARG A 9 -29.21 23.58 -22.78
C ARG A 9 -28.00 24.52 -22.80
N LEU A 10 -26.84 24.12 -22.27
CA LEU A 10 -25.57 24.69 -22.74
C LEU A 10 -24.35 23.79 -22.49
N ALA A 11 -23.73 23.44 -23.62
CA ALA A 11 -22.31 23.20 -23.88
C ALA A 11 -21.52 22.14 -23.08
N ILE A 12 -21.27 21.03 -23.77
CA ILE A 12 -20.13 20.13 -23.62
C ILE A 12 -18.83 20.95 -23.72
N ALA A 13 -17.99 20.90 -22.69
CA ALA A 13 -16.57 21.21 -22.80
C ALA A 13 -15.77 19.92 -22.58
N LEU A 14 -15.27 19.34 -23.67
CA LEU A 14 -14.27 18.29 -23.68
C LEU A 14 -12.94 18.91 -23.22
N ILE A 15 -12.56 18.69 -21.96
CA ILE A 15 -11.18 18.91 -21.51
C ILE A 15 -10.51 17.53 -21.52
N THR A 16 -9.82 17.27 -22.62
CA THR A 16 -8.99 16.09 -22.82
C THR A 16 -7.71 16.20 -22.00
N VAL A 17 -7.51 15.21 -21.13
CA VAL A 17 -6.25 14.51 -20.82
C VAL A 17 -5.03 15.37 -20.49
N SER A 18 -4.60 15.28 -19.23
CA SER A 18 -3.23 14.90 -18.88
C SER A 18 -3.20 14.38 -17.45
N LEU A 19 -3.34 13.06 -17.31
CA LEU A 19 -3.02 12.34 -16.09
C LEU A 19 -1.56 11.88 -16.22
N ILE A 20 -0.62 12.72 -15.79
CA ILE A 20 0.75 12.25 -15.59
C ILE A 20 0.78 11.63 -14.19
N GLY A 21 0.69 10.32 -14.17
CA GLY A 21 0.98 9.52 -13.00
C GLY A 21 2.48 9.51 -12.72
N ALA A 22 2.83 9.90 -11.51
CA ALA A 22 3.98 9.39 -10.79
C ALA A 22 3.59 9.33 -9.32
N ALA A 23 2.83 8.29 -8.98
CA ALA A 23 2.75 7.82 -7.62
C ALA A 23 4.03 7.02 -7.34
N CYS A 24 4.95 7.61 -6.59
CA CYS A 24 5.83 6.93 -5.65
C CYS A 24 6.21 7.98 -4.59
N GLY A 25 6.04 7.64 -3.31
CA GLY A 25 6.03 8.58 -2.20
C GLY A 25 7.23 9.51 -2.10
N GLY A 26 6.96 10.81 -2.02
CA GLY A 26 7.86 11.79 -1.43
C GLY A 26 7.54 11.87 0.06
N SER A 27 8.36 11.24 0.89
CA SER A 27 8.39 11.49 2.32
C SER A 27 9.61 12.35 2.62
N ASP A 28 9.41 13.67 2.62
CA ASP A 28 10.32 14.62 3.24
C ASP A 28 9.83 14.84 4.67
N ASP A 29 10.31 14.02 5.61
CA ASP A 29 10.48 14.43 7.01
C ASP A 29 11.45 13.49 7.72
N ALA A 30 12.43 14.10 8.39
CA ALA A 30 13.62 13.44 8.92
C ALA A 30 13.28 12.44 10.04
N ALA A 31 13.36 11.14 9.73
CA ALA A 31 13.50 10.11 10.74
C ALA A 31 14.96 10.07 11.21
N THR A 32 15.23 10.70 12.35
CA THR A 32 16.48 10.50 13.10
C THR A 32 16.49 9.07 13.63
N SER A 33 16.98 8.13 12.82
CA SER A 33 17.25 6.76 13.26
C SER A 33 18.70 6.71 13.74
N GLU A 34 18.91 6.24 14.97
CA GLU A 34 20.25 5.93 15.46
C GLU A 34 20.86 4.81 14.61
N THR A 35 21.75 5.19 13.71
CA THR A 35 22.46 4.25 12.84
C THR A 35 23.57 3.58 13.65
N ALA A 36 23.48 2.26 13.82
CA ALA A 36 24.64 1.44 14.15
C ALA A 36 25.78 1.76 13.16
N PRO A 37 27.07 1.65 13.56
CA PRO A 37 28.17 2.09 12.71
C PRO A 37 28.22 1.24 11.44
N VAL A 38 27.71 1.77 10.34
CA VAL A 38 27.91 1.18 9.01
C VAL A 38 29.36 1.44 8.63
N ALA A 39 30.11 0.37 8.43
CA ALA A 39 31.46 0.47 7.87
C ALA A 39 31.38 1.25 6.55
N ALA A 40 32.34 2.16 6.33
CA ALA A 40 32.36 3.03 5.16
C ALA A 40 32.31 2.17 3.87
N THR A 41 31.17 2.21 3.19
CA THR A 41 30.99 1.55 1.90
C THR A 41 31.60 2.45 0.84
N SER A 42 32.73 2.05 0.27
CA SER A 42 33.33 2.74 -0.87
C SER A 42 32.58 2.37 -2.14
N TYR A 43 31.99 3.35 -2.82
CA TYR A 43 31.31 3.14 -4.09
C TYR A 43 32.30 3.27 -5.25
N PRO A 44 32.16 2.46 -6.32
CA PRO A 44 32.96 2.64 -7.53
C PRO A 44 32.73 4.04 -8.09
N THR A 45 33.82 4.70 -8.50
CA THR A 45 33.77 6.09 -9.00
C THR A 45 33.90 6.19 -10.51
N SER A 46 34.07 5.05 -11.19
CA SER A 46 34.13 4.93 -12.64
C SER A 46 33.34 3.74 -13.16
N LEU A 47 33.05 3.76 -14.46
CA LEU A 47 32.33 2.67 -15.14
C LEU A 47 33.16 1.38 -15.20
N ASP A 48 34.48 1.49 -15.32
CA ASP A 48 35.39 0.34 -15.33
C ASP A 48 35.43 -0.35 -13.96
N ASP A 49 35.37 0.43 -12.88
CA ASP A 49 35.28 -0.11 -11.52
C ASP A 49 33.99 -0.93 -11.35
N CYS A 50 32.85 -0.44 -11.84
CA CYS A 50 31.56 -1.13 -11.77
C CYS A 50 31.58 -2.53 -12.43
N ALA A 51 32.42 -2.75 -13.45
CA ALA A 51 32.50 -4.04 -14.13
C ALA A 51 33.14 -5.14 -13.27
N THR A 52 33.83 -4.76 -12.19
CA THR A 52 34.58 -5.69 -11.32
C THR A 52 33.98 -5.83 -9.93
N VAL A 53 32.95 -5.05 -9.59
CA VAL A 53 32.31 -5.09 -8.28
C VAL A 53 31.37 -6.30 -8.22
N SER A 54 31.69 -7.23 -7.33
CA SER A 54 30.79 -8.29 -6.91
C SER A 54 30.18 -7.91 -5.56
N TYR A 55 28.85 -7.80 -5.51
CA TYR A 55 28.13 -7.61 -4.26
C TYR A 55 27.77 -8.98 -3.69
N ASP A 56 28.33 -9.33 -2.53
CA ASP A 56 27.85 -10.46 -1.74
C ASP A 56 26.59 -10.01 -0.98
N TYR A 57 25.48 -9.90 -1.73
CA TYR A 57 24.19 -9.57 -1.15
C TYR A 57 23.71 -10.77 -0.33
N VAL A 58 24.00 -10.72 0.97
CA VAL A 58 23.36 -11.59 1.93
C VAL A 58 22.04 -10.93 2.30
N LYS A 59 20.90 -11.54 1.90
CA LYS A 59 19.57 -11.14 2.39
C LYS A 59 19.66 -11.08 3.91
N PRO A 60 19.47 -9.91 4.55
CA PRO A 60 19.54 -9.83 5.99
C PRO A 60 18.55 -10.84 6.59
N ALA A 61 18.98 -11.52 7.65
CA ALA A 61 18.05 -12.30 8.46
C ALA A 61 16.91 -11.36 8.87
N ASN A 62 15.65 -11.81 8.79
CA ASN A 62 14.50 -10.98 9.15
C ASN A 62 14.65 -10.54 10.62
N VAL A 63 15.12 -9.32 10.87
CA VAL A 63 15.31 -8.78 12.23
C VAL A 63 13.98 -8.17 12.68
N GLY A 64 13.06 -9.04 13.09
CA GLY A 64 11.68 -8.66 13.46
C GLY A 64 10.80 -8.45 12.23
N GLY A 65 9.68 -9.16 12.17
CA GLY A 65 8.69 -8.98 11.11
C GLY A 65 8.08 -7.58 11.17
N MET A 66 7.67 -7.05 10.02
CA MET A 66 6.90 -5.80 10.00
C MET A 66 5.49 -6.12 10.49
N THR A 67 5.01 -5.36 11.47
CA THR A 67 3.63 -5.46 11.94
C THR A 67 2.89 -4.17 11.63
N ILE A 68 1.72 -4.30 11.01
CA ILE A 68 0.80 -3.20 10.72
C ILE A 68 -0.48 -3.45 11.51
N THR A 69 -0.85 -2.51 12.37
CA THR A 69 -2.10 -2.58 13.15
C THR A 69 -3.10 -1.59 12.59
N TYR A 70 -4.29 -2.07 12.24
CA TYR A 70 -5.43 -1.27 11.81
C TYR A 70 -6.49 -1.26 12.92
N ASP A 71 -6.82 -0.06 13.42
CA ASP A 71 -7.98 0.15 14.26
C ASP A 71 -9.20 0.49 13.39
N ILE A 72 -10.12 -0.46 13.30
CA ILE A 72 -11.35 -0.34 12.52
C ILE A 72 -12.32 0.55 13.30
N ASN A 73 -12.90 1.55 12.62
CA ASN A 73 -13.94 2.38 13.23
C ASN A 73 -15.08 1.47 13.75
N PRO A 74 -15.47 1.57 15.03
CA PRO A 74 -16.50 0.70 15.61
C PRO A 74 -17.87 0.83 14.92
N ALA A 75 -18.14 1.96 14.25
CA ALA A 75 -19.36 2.18 13.48
C ALA A 75 -19.29 1.69 12.02
N ALA A 76 -18.15 1.12 11.58
CA ALA A 76 -17.98 0.64 10.22
C ALA A 76 -18.87 -0.58 9.94
N VAL A 77 -19.71 -0.43 8.92
CA VAL A 77 -20.63 -1.46 8.42
C VAL A 77 -20.60 -1.46 6.90
N TRP A 78 -20.88 -2.62 6.31
CA TRP A 78 -21.20 -2.74 4.89
C TRP A 78 -22.61 -2.18 4.61
N ASP A 79 -22.96 -2.04 3.34
CA ASP A 79 -24.27 -1.49 2.93
C ASP A 79 -25.47 -2.34 3.39
N ASP A 80 -25.25 -3.62 3.67
CA ASP A 80 -26.25 -4.52 4.24
C ASP A 80 -26.37 -4.45 5.78
N GLY A 81 -25.56 -3.59 6.41
CA GLY A 81 -25.51 -3.40 7.85
C GLY A 81 -24.64 -4.40 8.60
N SER A 82 -24.03 -5.38 7.92
CA SER A 82 -23.06 -6.27 8.56
C SER A 82 -21.81 -5.50 8.99
N GLN A 83 -21.24 -5.90 10.12
CA GLN A 83 -20.08 -5.21 10.68
C GLN A 83 -18.81 -5.51 9.88
N ILE A 84 -18.02 -4.48 9.60
CA ILE A 84 -16.66 -4.66 9.07
C ILE A 84 -15.75 -5.08 10.24
N THR A 85 -14.99 -6.15 10.06
CA THR A 85 -14.12 -6.76 11.07
C THR A 85 -12.80 -7.23 10.46
N VAL A 86 -11.90 -7.74 11.28
CA VAL A 86 -10.68 -8.41 10.85
C VAL A 86 -10.91 -9.55 9.85
N ALA A 87 -12.08 -10.20 9.87
CA ALA A 87 -12.41 -11.26 8.93
C ALA A 87 -12.43 -10.75 7.48
N ASP A 88 -12.87 -9.51 7.25
CA ASP A 88 -12.89 -8.88 5.92
C ASP A 88 -11.48 -8.59 5.41
N PHE A 89 -10.57 -8.19 6.30
CA PHE A 89 -9.16 -7.98 5.97
C PHE A 89 -8.48 -9.29 5.57
N LYS A 90 -8.74 -10.36 6.34
CA LYS A 90 -8.24 -11.69 6.02
C LYS A 90 -8.79 -12.20 4.70
N ALA A 91 -10.10 -12.07 4.49
CA ALA A 91 -10.75 -12.46 3.24
C ALA A 91 -10.18 -11.70 2.03
N THR A 92 -9.93 -10.39 2.18
CA THR A 92 -9.31 -9.57 1.12
C THR A 92 -7.89 -10.05 0.80
N TRP A 93 -7.08 -10.30 1.82
CA TRP A 93 -5.72 -10.83 1.63
C TRP A 93 -5.74 -12.20 0.91
N GLU A 94 -6.58 -13.12 1.38
CA GLU A 94 -6.73 -14.44 0.77
C GLU A 94 -7.24 -14.35 -0.67
N ALA A 95 -8.20 -13.48 -0.94
CA ALA A 95 -8.74 -13.25 -2.27
C ALA A 95 -7.67 -12.68 -3.22
N SER A 96 -6.86 -11.73 -2.76
CA SER A 96 -5.75 -11.15 -3.54
C SER A 96 -4.77 -12.22 -4.01
N LEU A 97 -4.48 -13.23 -3.18
CA LEU A 97 -3.55 -14.31 -3.50
C LEU A 97 -4.16 -15.45 -4.33
N ASN A 98 -5.45 -15.76 -4.11
CA ASN A 98 -6.03 -17.01 -4.60
C ASN A 98 -7.07 -16.84 -5.71
N THR A 99 -7.42 -15.61 -6.09
CA THR A 99 -8.40 -15.37 -7.16
C THR A 99 -7.72 -15.35 -8.53
N PRO A 100 -8.08 -16.23 -9.48
CA PRO A 100 -7.57 -16.17 -10.85
C PRO A 100 -7.87 -14.81 -11.50
N GLY A 101 -6.85 -14.18 -12.08
CA GLY A 101 -7.00 -12.86 -12.70
C GLY A 101 -6.82 -11.68 -11.73
N SER A 102 -6.38 -11.92 -10.49
CA SER A 102 -5.89 -10.86 -9.61
C SER A 102 -4.82 -10.02 -10.32
N ILE A 103 -4.97 -8.68 -10.30
CA ILE A 103 -4.10 -7.77 -11.08
C ILE A 103 -2.65 -7.82 -10.60
N SER A 104 -2.45 -7.98 -9.28
CA SER A 104 -1.13 -8.15 -8.68
C SER A 104 -1.26 -8.81 -7.30
N THR A 105 -0.28 -9.65 -6.97
CA THR A 105 -0.10 -10.22 -5.62
C THR A 105 1.03 -9.54 -4.85
N SER A 106 1.77 -8.62 -5.48
CA SER A 106 2.95 -8.01 -4.88
C SER A 106 2.61 -7.31 -3.57
N GLY A 107 3.38 -7.61 -2.52
CA GLY A 107 3.17 -7.12 -1.17
C GLY A 107 2.24 -8.02 -0.36
N TYR A 108 1.12 -8.47 -0.92
CA TYR A 108 0.24 -9.46 -0.27
C TYR A 108 0.91 -10.83 -0.13
N ASP A 109 1.84 -11.16 -1.02
CA ASP A 109 2.67 -12.37 -0.98
C ASP A 109 3.73 -12.34 0.13
N LEU A 110 4.02 -11.15 0.67
CA LEU A 110 4.91 -10.96 1.82
C LEU A 110 4.18 -11.09 3.15
N VAL A 111 2.85 -11.00 3.17
CA VAL A 111 2.06 -11.13 4.39
C VAL A 111 2.12 -12.59 4.86
N THR A 112 2.46 -12.78 6.13
CA THR A 112 2.53 -14.08 6.81
C THR A 112 1.34 -14.34 7.73
N GLY A 113 0.58 -13.30 8.11
CA GLY A 113 -0.63 -13.46 8.91
C GLY A 113 -1.51 -12.20 8.97
N VAL A 114 -2.80 -12.42 9.12
CA VAL A 114 -3.82 -11.39 9.42
C VAL A 114 -4.68 -11.93 10.56
N GLU A 115 -4.58 -11.31 11.74
CA GLU A 115 -5.19 -11.79 12.98
C GLU A 115 -5.88 -10.67 13.74
N ALA A 116 -6.81 -11.05 14.63
CA ALA A 116 -7.44 -10.10 15.53
C ALA A 116 -6.41 -9.59 16.56
N GLY A 117 -6.41 -8.29 16.80
CA GLY A 117 -5.68 -7.69 17.92
C GLY A 117 -6.50 -7.76 19.21
N SER A 118 -6.70 -6.62 19.84
CA SER A 118 -7.51 -6.50 21.07
C SER A 118 -9.00 -6.82 20.88
N SER A 119 -9.52 -6.78 19.65
CA SER A 119 -10.91 -7.11 19.31
C SER A 119 -11.03 -7.47 17.82
N ASP A 120 -12.22 -7.88 17.38
CA ASP A 120 -12.56 -8.05 15.96
C ASP A 120 -12.51 -6.73 15.16
N LYS A 121 -12.45 -5.58 15.84
CA LYS A 121 -12.23 -4.23 15.28
C LYS A 121 -10.77 -3.83 15.23
N GLN A 122 -9.84 -4.71 15.53
CA GLN A 122 -8.42 -4.45 15.35
C GLN A 122 -7.80 -5.56 14.51
N ALA A 123 -7.28 -5.23 13.33
CA ALA A 123 -6.59 -6.17 12.47
C ALA A 123 -5.08 -5.98 12.59
N VAL A 124 -4.35 -7.06 12.89
CA VAL A 124 -2.89 -7.08 12.97
C VAL A 124 -2.37 -7.88 11.79
N VAL A 125 -1.59 -7.23 10.93
CA VAL A 125 -0.99 -7.80 9.73
C VAL A 125 0.50 -7.95 9.94
N THR A 126 1.03 -9.15 9.73
CA THR A 126 2.46 -9.46 9.86
C THR A 126 3.04 -9.76 8.48
N LEU A 127 4.21 -9.20 8.18
CA LEU A 127 5.00 -9.47 6.97
C LEU A 127 6.32 -10.15 7.37
#